data_AF-A0A2S7IUH3-F1
#
_entry.id   AF-A0A2S7IUH3-F1
#
_cell.length_a   1.000
_cell.length_b   1.000
_cell.length_c   1.000
_cell.angle_alpha   90.00
_cell.angle_beta   90.00
_cell.angle_gamma   90.00
#
_symmetry.space_group_name_H-M   'P 1'
#
loop_
_entity.id
_entity.type
_entity.pdbx_description
1 polymer ?
#
loop_
_entity_poly.entity_id
_entity_poly.type
_entity_poly.pdbx_seq_one_letter_code
_entity_poly.pdbx_strand_id
1 'polypeptide(L)'
;MTTIPQEAVKAAAAAIRRAGDTYTEMAQAALTAALPHLPGVGVKKLAWIRPPLSDTLSRCDTDFGTYRTWTHDEANGKWFWSVEGGWNEANGEALNEEAAKAAAQADYSARILSALEPSAARELALEQIRSFNPREEVEAYEFRGDNGDYTPSEAEKVMLEDFAAGLLGRVQDAVFSRTPGGSTNDE
;
A
#
# COMPACT_ATOMS: atom_id res chain seq x y z
N MET A 1 -19.66 -13.90 -9.36
CA MET A 1 -19.85 -12.93 -10.46
C MET A 1 -20.02 -11.57 -9.81
N THR A 2 -18.96 -10.76 -9.78
CA THR A 2 -18.97 -9.47 -9.05
C THR A 2 -19.61 -8.42 -9.96
N THR A 3 -20.86 -8.07 -9.66
CA THR A 3 -21.59 -7.02 -10.37
C THR A 3 -21.07 -5.64 -9.97
N ILE A 4 -20.85 -4.75 -10.94
CA ILE A 4 -20.48 -3.36 -10.69
C ILE A 4 -21.61 -2.68 -9.87
N PRO A 5 -21.30 -2.01 -8.75
CA PRO A 5 -22.33 -1.34 -7.95
C PRO A 5 -23.09 -0.29 -8.75
N GLN A 6 -24.41 -0.24 -8.57
CA GLN A 6 -25.27 0.66 -9.34
C GLN A 6 -24.91 2.15 -9.15
N GLU A 7 -24.38 2.50 -7.98
CA GLU A 7 -23.89 3.86 -7.69
C GLU A 7 -22.64 4.21 -8.50
N ALA A 8 -21.75 3.24 -8.78
CA ALA A 8 -20.61 3.44 -9.67
C ALA A 8 -21.07 3.74 -11.10
N VAL A 9 -22.10 3.02 -11.57
CA VAL A 9 -22.69 3.22 -12.89
C VAL A 9 -23.35 4.60 -13.00
N LYS A 10 -24.09 5.03 -11.97
CA LYS A 10 -24.72 6.36 -11.94
C LYS A 10 -23.67 7.47 -11.94
N ALA A 11 -22.62 7.35 -11.13
CA ALA A 11 -21.55 8.33 -11.04
C ALA A 11 -20.79 8.47 -12.37
N ALA A 12 -20.41 7.34 -12.99
CA ALA A 12 -19.80 7.32 -14.31
C ALA A 12 -20.68 7.99 -15.38
N ALA A 13 -21.97 7.62 -15.44
CA ALA A 13 -22.89 8.16 -16.42
C ALA A 13 -23.15 9.67 -16.24
N ALA A 14 -23.13 10.17 -15.01
CA ALA A 14 -23.24 11.60 -14.74
C ALA A 14 -21.98 12.37 -15.16
N ALA A 15 -20.79 11.78 -14.96
CA ALA A 15 -19.52 12.37 -15.35
C ALA A 15 -19.34 12.45 -16.88
N ILE A 16 -19.73 11.40 -17.61
CA ILE A 16 -19.69 11.39 -19.08
C ILE A 16 -20.51 12.55 -19.67
N ARG A 17 -21.70 12.82 -19.13
CA ARG A 17 -22.57 13.92 -19.61
C ARG A 17 -21.98 15.32 -19.42
N ARG A 18 -20.93 15.44 -18.60
CA ARG A 18 -20.27 16.71 -18.27
C ARG A 18 -18.85 16.80 -18.83
N ALA A 19 -18.34 15.71 -19.41
CA ALA A 19 -16.99 15.63 -19.95
C ALA A 19 -16.92 16.16 -21.39
N GLY A 20 -15.70 16.46 -21.86
CA GLY A 20 -15.42 17.01 -23.19
C GLY A 20 -15.73 16.06 -24.36
N ASP A 21 -15.43 16.50 -25.58
CA ASP A 21 -15.85 15.84 -26.82
C ASP A 21 -15.04 14.57 -27.17
N THR A 22 -13.92 14.31 -26.46
CA THR A 22 -13.05 13.19 -26.79
C THR A 22 -13.36 11.93 -25.98
N TYR A 23 -13.20 10.78 -26.63
CA TYR A 23 -13.36 9.47 -25.98
C TYR A 23 -12.43 9.30 -24.76
N THR A 24 -11.22 9.83 -24.82
CA THR A 24 -10.25 9.75 -23.73
C THR A 24 -10.70 10.53 -22.50
N GLU A 25 -11.20 11.76 -22.67
CA GLU A 25 -11.70 12.59 -21.56
C GLU A 25 -12.95 12.00 -20.91
N MET A 26 -13.88 11.49 -21.74
CA MET A 26 -15.08 10.81 -21.24
C MET A 26 -14.74 9.55 -20.44
N ALA A 27 -13.80 8.73 -20.93
CA ALA A 27 -13.37 7.52 -20.24
C ALA A 27 -12.68 7.85 -18.90
N GLN A 28 -11.80 8.85 -18.88
CA GLN A 28 -11.11 9.27 -17.67
C GLN A 28 -12.08 9.85 -16.63
N ALA A 29 -13.02 10.69 -17.05
CA ALA A 29 -14.05 11.24 -16.18
C ALA A 29 -14.98 10.15 -15.61
N ALA A 30 -15.39 9.19 -16.45
CA ALA A 30 -16.23 8.07 -16.03
C ALA A 30 -15.56 7.19 -14.98
N LEU A 31 -14.31 6.78 -15.23
CA LEU A 31 -13.54 5.92 -14.34
C LEU A 31 -13.23 6.62 -13.01
N THR A 32 -12.84 7.90 -13.06
CA THR A 32 -12.58 8.70 -11.85
C THR A 32 -13.83 8.84 -10.98
N ALA A 33 -14.99 9.08 -11.59
CA ALA A 33 -16.25 9.21 -10.86
C ALA A 33 -16.79 7.87 -10.35
N ALA A 34 -16.52 6.76 -11.05
CA ALA A 34 -16.91 5.42 -10.61
C ALA A 34 -16.04 4.91 -9.45
N LEU A 35 -14.77 5.34 -9.39
CA LEU A 35 -13.74 4.82 -8.48
C LEU A 35 -14.20 4.71 -7.01
N PRO A 36 -14.87 5.71 -6.39
CA PRO A 36 -15.30 5.62 -4.98
C PRO A 36 -16.37 4.56 -4.72
N HIS A 37 -17.02 4.06 -5.77
CA HIS A 37 -18.12 3.10 -5.70
C HIS A 37 -17.73 1.73 -6.25
N LEU A 38 -16.53 1.58 -6.81
CA LEU A 38 -16.03 0.28 -7.24
C LEU A 38 -15.54 -0.51 -6.03
N PRO A 39 -15.71 -1.84 -6.01
CA PRO A 39 -15.10 -2.67 -4.99
C PRO A 39 -13.57 -2.57 -5.13
N GLY A 40 -12.95 -1.81 -4.24
CA GLY A 40 -11.49 -1.79 -4.08
C GLY A 40 -10.96 -3.09 -3.49
N VAL A 41 -9.66 -3.15 -3.21
CA VAL A 41 -9.10 -4.23 -2.38
C VAL A 41 -9.83 -4.23 -1.04
N GLY A 42 -10.65 -5.24 -0.82
CA GLY A 42 -11.45 -5.37 0.38
C GLY A 42 -10.57 -5.83 1.54
N VAL A 43 -10.45 -5.03 2.59
CA VAL A 43 -9.84 -5.47 3.84
C VAL A 43 -10.83 -6.36 4.58
N LYS A 44 -10.35 -7.53 5.04
CA LYS A 44 -11.16 -8.46 5.83
C LYS A 44 -11.73 -7.75 7.06
N LYS A 45 -13.00 -8.00 7.38
CA LYS A 45 -13.61 -7.43 8.58
C LYS A 45 -13.00 -8.04 9.84
N LEU A 46 -12.81 -7.22 10.88
CA LEU A 46 -12.40 -7.66 12.20
C LEU A 46 -13.45 -8.62 12.78
N ALA A 47 -12.99 -9.81 13.17
CA ALA A 47 -13.82 -10.86 13.77
C ALA A 47 -13.88 -10.66 15.29
N TRP A 48 -14.89 -9.91 15.74
CA TRP A 48 -15.05 -9.59 17.15
C TRP A 48 -15.50 -10.78 17.99
N ILE A 49 -14.83 -10.97 19.12
CA ILE A 49 -15.16 -11.94 20.16
C ILE A 49 -15.51 -11.15 21.42
N ARG A 50 -16.65 -11.50 22.05
CA ARG A 50 -17.02 -10.99 23.37
C ARG A 50 -16.51 -11.96 24.44
N PRO A 51 -15.61 -11.55 25.35
CA PRO A 51 -15.14 -12.42 26.41
C PRO A 51 -16.28 -12.86 27.33
N PRO A 52 -16.20 -14.07 27.94
CA PRO A 52 -17.14 -14.46 28.98
C PRO A 52 -17.13 -13.44 30.11
N LEU A 53 -18.30 -13.11 30.66
CA LEU A 53 -18.49 -12.18 31.79
C LEU A 53 -18.21 -10.69 31.47
N SER A 54 -18.14 -10.30 30.20
CA SER A 54 -17.99 -8.89 29.82
C SER A 54 -19.01 -8.47 28.76
N ASP A 55 -20.02 -7.70 29.17
CA ASP A 55 -21.04 -7.16 28.26
C ASP A 55 -20.59 -5.88 27.54
N THR A 56 -19.59 -5.20 28.10
CA THR A 56 -19.10 -3.90 27.65
C THR A 56 -17.72 -3.98 27.00
N LEU A 57 -17.22 -5.18 26.64
CA LEU A 57 -15.92 -5.37 25.99
C LEU A 57 -16.05 -6.30 24.79
N SER A 58 -15.50 -5.90 23.65
CA SER A 58 -15.25 -6.78 22.51
C SER A 58 -13.76 -6.72 22.15
N ARG A 59 -13.20 -7.84 21.69
CA ARG A 59 -11.82 -7.92 21.21
C ARG A 59 -11.68 -8.67 19.90
N CYS A 60 -10.64 -8.39 19.14
CA CYS A 60 -10.29 -9.10 17.92
C CYS A 60 -8.76 -9.22 17.82
N ASP A 61 -8.25 -10.45 17.77
CA ASP A 61 -6.82 -10.70 17.60
C ASP A 61 -6.45 -10.65 16.12
N THR A 62 -5.39 -9.93 15.80
CA THR A 62 -4.88 -9.72 14.43
C THR A 62 -3.36 -9.81 14.42
N ASP A 63 -2.77 -9.88 13.23
CA ASP A 63 -1.30 -9.85 13.08
C ASP A 63 -0.68 -8.51 13.52
N PHE A 64 -1.47 -7.44 13.64
CA PHE A 64 -1.03 -6.13 14.13
C PHE A 64 -1.21 -5.95 15.65
N GLY A 65 -1.68 -6.98 16.35
CA GLY A 65 -2.04 -6.91 17.78
C GLY A 65 -3.53 -7.13 18.02
N THR A 66 -3.96 -6.88 19.25
CA THR A 66 -5.35 -7.10 19.68
C THR A 66 -6.12 -5.79 19.64
N TYR A 67 -7.10 -5.70 18.74
CA TYR A 67 -8.09 -4.63 18.76
C TYR A 67 -9.09 -4.86 19.89
N ARG A 68 -9.46 -3.79 20.59
CA ARG A 68 -10.46 -3.80 21.67
C ARG A 68 -11.42 -2.65 21.49
N THR A 69 -12.66 -2.87 21.91
CA THR A 69 -13.65 -1.81 22.10
C THR A 69 -14.32 -1.99 23.44
N TRP A 70 -14.42 -0.94 24.23
CA TRP A 70 -15.04 -1.03 25.55
C TRP A 70 -15.77 0.24 25.99
N THR A 71 -16.57 0.10 27.05
CA THR A 71 -17.13 1.21 27.83
C THR A 71 -17.07 0.86 29.31
N HIS A 72 -17.22 1.88 30.17
CA HIS A 72 -17.27 1.74 31.62
C HIS A 72 -18.31 2.70 32.21
N ASP A 73 -18.75 2.48 33.44
CA ASP A 73 -19.87 3.23 34.03
C ASP A 73 -19.61 4.74 34.11
N GLU A 74 -18.36 5.15 34.31
CA GLU A 74 -17.94 6.56 34.33
C GLU A 74 -17.80 7.19 32.93
N ALA A 75 -17.96 6.42 31.86
CA ALA A 75 -17.78 6.90 30.48
C ALA A 75 -18.93 7.78 29.99
N ASN A 76 -20.01 7.93 30.76
CA ASN A 76 -21.20 8.72 30.39
C ASN A 76 -21.76 8.34 29.01
N GLY A 77 -21.79 7.04 28.70
CA GLY A 77 -22.27 6.52 27.42
C GLY A 77 -21.25 6.56 26.27
N LYS A 78 -20.04 7.08 26.50
CA LYS A 78 -18.95 7.00 25.52
C LYS A 78 -18.39 5.58 25.41
N TRP A 79 -17.84 5.30 24.24
CA TRP A 79 -17.12 4.06 23.95
C TRP A 79 -15.69 4.38 23.53
N PHE A 80 -14.82 3.43 23.72
CA PHE A 80 -13.40 3.54 23.41
C PHE A 80 -13.00 2.40 22.49
N TRP A 81 -11.96 2.63 21.70
CA TRP A 81 -11.27 1.59 20.96
C TRP A 81 -9.76 1.72 21.11
N SER A 82 -9.05 0.60 21.03
CA SER A 82 -7.59 0.57 21.00
C SER A 82 -7.09 -0.63 20.20
N VAL A 83 -5.82 -0.56 19.79
CA VAL A 83 -5.01 -1.71 19.39
C VAL A 83 -3.80 -1.79 20.31
N GLU A 84 -3.65 -2.92 21.02
CA GLU A 84 -2.61 -3.16 22.01
C GLU A 84 -1.73 -4.36 21.62
N GLY A 85 -0.48 -4.36 22.10
CA GLY A 85 0.41 -5.52 21.97
C GLY A 85 0.99 -5.73 20.56
N GLY A 86 0.99 -4.68 19.73
CA GLY A 86 1.58 -4.70 18.39
C GLY A 86 2.43 -3.46 18.08
N TRP A 87 2.87 -3.33 16.83
CA TRP A 87 3.61 -2.14 16.37
C TRP A 87 2.65 -0.96 16.16
N ASN A 88 2.98 0.19 16.77
CA ASN A 88 2.20 1.43 16.72
C ASN A 88 0.79 1.29 17.34
N GLU A 89 0.72 1.29 18.67
CA GLU A 89 -0.54 1.37 19.40
C GLU A 89 -1.33 2.61 18.99
N ALA A 90 -2.64 2.45 18.83
CA ALA A 90 -3.56 3.53 18.51
C ALA A 90 -4.83 3.37 19.34
N ASN A 91 -5.48 4.49 19.65
CA ASN A 91 -6.72 4.49 20.41
C ASN A 91 -7.59 5.70 20.04
N GLY A 92 -8.85 5.66 20.46
CA GLY A 92 -9.75 6.79 20.33
C GLY A 92 -11.08 6.61 21.06
N GLU A 93 -11.84 7.69 21.11
CA GLU A 93 -13.19 7.73 21.68
C GLU A 93 -14.25 7.69 20.56
N ALA A 94 -15.41 7.14 20.88
CA ALA A 94 -16.56 7.03 19.99
C ALA A 94 -17.88 7.18 20.77
N LEU A 95 -18.96 7.47 20.05
CA LEU A 95 -20.28 7.74 20.65
C LEU A 95 -21.03 6.46 21.06
N ASN A 96 -20.69 5.31 20.48
CA ASN A 96 -21.33 4.02 20.74
C ASN A 96 -20.42 2.84 20.32
N GLU A 97 -20.82 1.61 20.64
CA GLU A 97 -20.07 0.38 20.31
C GLU A 97 -19.82 0.24 18.81
N GLU A 98 -20.82 0.52 17.98
CA GLU A 98 -20.72 0.40 16.52
C GLU A 98 -19.71 1.38 15.95
N ALA A 99 -19.72 2.63 16.43
CA ALA A 99 -18.77 3.67 16.03
C ALA A 99 -17.34 3.32 16.49
N ALA A 100 -17.18 2.75 17.68
CA ALA A 100 -15.87 2.27 18.16
C ALA A 100 -15.34 1.13 17.28
N LYS A 101 -16.19 0.15 16.93
CA LYS A 101 -15.84 -0.95 16.02
C LYS A 101 -15.54 -0.46 14.60
N ALA A 102 -16.27 0.54 14.13
CA ALA A 102 -16.03 1.16 12.83
C ALA A 102 -14.69 1.93 12.80
N ALA A 103 -14.36 2.66 13.86
CA ALA A 103 -13.08 3.35 13.99
C ALA A 103 -11.90 2.36 14.04
N ALA A 104 -12.02 1.29 14.82
CA ALA A 104 -11.03 0.21 14.84
C ALA A 104 -10.86 -0.45 13.45
N GLN A 105 -11.95 -0.70 12.74
CA GLN A 105 -11.91 -1.25 11.37
C GLN A 105 -11.25 -0.26 10.39
N ALA A 106 -11.47 1.04 10.55
CA ALA A 106 -10.86 2.06 9.70
C ALA A 106 -9.33 2.08 9.89
N ASP A 107 -8.85 2.03 11.15
CA ASP A 107 -7.42 1.93 11.45
C ASP A 107 -6.81 0.63 10.89
N TYR A 108 -7.44 -0.53 11.13
CA TYR A 108 -7.01 -1.81 10.57
C TYR A 108 -6.93 -1.79 9.03
N SER A 109 -7.95 -1.21 8.39
CA SER A 109 -7.98 -1.07 6.93
C SER A 109 -6.87 -0.15 6.43
N ALA A 110 -6.64 0.98 7.10
CA ALA A 110 -5.58 1.91 6.75
C ALA A 110 -4.19 1.26 6.84
N ARG A 111 -3.94 0.42 7.85
CA ARG A 111 -2.67 -0.33 8.00
C ARG A 111 -2.43 -1.35 6.91
N ILE A 112 -3.48 -2.03 6.43
CA ILE A 112 -3.34 -3.00 5.34
C ILE A 112 -3.17 -2.29 4.01
N LEU A 113 -3.97 -1.25 3.76
CA LEU A 113 -3.93 -0.51 2.51
C LEU A 113 -2.63 0.28 2.38
N SER A 114 -2.06 0.82 3.46
CA SER A 114 -0.77 1.51 3.42
C SER A 114 0.39 0.60 3.00
N ALA A 115 0.27 -0.73 3.21
CA ALA A 115 1.25 -1.69 2.72
C ALA A 115 1.10 -2.01 1.22
N LEU A 116 -0.07 -1.72 0.64
CA LEU A 116 -0.38 -1.94 -0.78
C LEU A 116 -0.11 -0.71 -1.63
N GLU A 117 -0.27 0.48 -1.07
CA GLU A 117 0.13 1.72 -1.73
C GLU A 117 1.64 1.68 -1.99
N PRO A 118 2.09 1.85 -3.26
CA PRO A 118 3.48 2.13 -3.53
C PRO A 118 3.81 3.40 -2.74
N SER A 119 4.63 3.28 -1.70
CA SER A 119 5.04 4.47 -0.96
C SER A 119 5.68 5.44 -1.95
N ALA A 120 5.47 6.75 -1.78
CA ALA A 120 6.15 7.75 -2.62
C ALA A 120 7.67 7.50 -2.68
N ALA A 121 8.24 6.91 -1.61
CA ALA A 121 9.62 6.44 -1.57
C ALA A 121 9.91 5.25 -2.50
N ARG A 122 8.99 4.28 -2.65
CA ARG A 122 9.12 3.17 -3.61
C ARG A 122 9.07 3.67 -5.05
N GLU A 123 8.12 4.56 -5.37
CA GLU A 123 8.03 5.15 -6.72
C GLU A 123 9.27 5.99 -7.04
N LEU A 124 9.72 6.81 -6.10
CA LEU A 124 10.97 7.57 -6.25
C LEU A 124 12.19 6.66 -6.46
N ALA A 125 12.32 5.59 -5.67
CA ALA A 125 13.40 4.63 -5.83
C ALA A 125 13.33 3.91 -7.19
N LEU A 126 12.12 3.59 -7.67
CA LEU A 126 11.91 3.00 -8.99
C LEU A 126 12.25 3.97 -10.11
N GLU A 127 11.90 5.25 -9.97
CA GLU A 127 12.25 6.29 -10.92
C GLU A 127 13.78 6.46 -11.00
N GLN A 128 14.46 6.54 -9.84
CA GLN A 128 15.91 6.60 -9.76
C GLN A 128 16.59 5.39 -10.42
N ILE A 129 16.08 4.18 -10.19
CA ILE A 129 16.60 2.96 -10.82
C ILE A 129 16.39 2.99 -12.34
N ARG A 130 15.27 3.55 -12.82
CA ARG A 130 14.98 3.68 -14.26
C ARG A 130 15.82 4.77 -14.93
N SER A 131 16.15 5.84 -14.22
CA SER A 131 16.96 6.94 -14.73
C SER A 131 18.46 6.68 -14.64
N PHE A 132 18.90 5.69 -13.85
CA PHE A 132 20.31 5.39 -13.69
C PHE A 132 20.92 4.87 -15.01
N ASN A 133 21.91 5.59 -15.51
CA ASN A 133 22.69 5.20 -16.70
C ASN A 133 24.10 4.79 -16.26
N PRO A 134 24.42 3.48 -16.21
CA PRO A 134 25.72 2.99 -15.76
C PRO A 134 26.91 3.62 -16.49
N ARG A 135 26.75 3.91 -17.79
CA ARG A 135 27.82 4.46 -18.61
C ARG A 135 28.16 5.90 -18.23
N GLU A 136 27.14 6.75 -18.09
CA GLU A 136 27.35 8.14 -17.68
C GLU A 136 27.98 8.23 -16.29
N GLU A 137 27.55 7.36 -15.37
CA GLU A 137 28.10 7.30 -14.01
C GLU A 137 29.57 6.84 -14.00
N VAL A 138 29.91 5.80 -14.78
CA VAL A 138 31.30 5.33 -14.93
C VAL A 138 32.18 6.39 -15.59
N GLU A 139 31.65 7.15 -16.57
CA GLU A 139 32.38 8.23 -17.23
C GLU A 139 32.60 9.45 -16.32
N ALA A 140 31.64 9.76 -15.45
CA ALA A 140 31.70 10.90 -14.53
C ALA A 140 32.45 10.59 -13.21
N TYR A 141 32.67 9.31 -12.89
CA TYR A 141 33.29 8.90 -11.64
C TYR A 141 34.80 9.22 -11.59
N GLU A 142 35.23 9.86 -10.51
CA GLU A 142 36.65 10.10 -10.23
C GLU A 142 37.25 8.87 -9.55
N PHE A 143 37.96 8.04 -10.32
CA PHE A 143 38.58 6.85 -9.77
C PHE A 143 39.87 7.21 -9.01
N ARG A 144 39.89 6.88 -7.72
CA ARG A 144 41.06 7.06 -6.86
C ARG A 144 41.63 5.69 -6.48
N GLY A 145 42.93 5.51 -6.69
CA GLY A 145 43.66 4.33 -6.23
C GLY A 145 44.56 4.66 -5.04
N ASP A 146 44.98 3.61 -4.32
CA ASP A 146 45.92 3.73 -3.20
C ASP A 146 47.27 4.37 -3.59
N ASN A 147 47.60 4.38 -4.89
CA ASN A 147 48.83 4.96 -5.46
C ASN A 147 48.60 6.28 -6.23
N GLY A 148 47.43 6.93 -6.07
CA GLY A 148 47.09 8.17 -6.76
C GLY A 148 45.91 8.04 -7.73
N ASP A 149 45.75 9.03 -8.59
CA ASP A 149 44.63 9.10 -9.55
C ASP A 149 44.68 7.88 -10.48
N TYR A 150 43.58 7.13 -10.52
CA TYR A 150 43.42 5.97 -11.37
C TYR A 150 42.57 6.38 -12.59
N THR A 151 42.93 5.90 -13.77
CA THR A 151 42.09 6.09 -14.95
C THR A 151 41.85 4.71 -15.56
N PRO A 152 40.63 4.16 -15.43
CA PRO A 152 40.33 2.86 -16.00
C PRO A 152 40.45 2.89 -17.53
N SER A 153 40.92 1.78 -18.08
CA SER A 153 40.89 1.54 -19.52
C SER A 153 39.45 1.38 -20.03
N GLU A 154 39.24 1.55 -21.33
CA GLU A 154 37.92 1.36 -21.94
C GLU A 154 37.36 -0.05 -21.71
N ALA A 155 38.21 -1.08 -21.70
CA ALA A 155 37.80 -2.45 -21.43
C ALA A 155 37.28 -2.60 -19.98
N GLU A 156 37.91 -1.93 -19.02
CA GLU A 156 37.48 -1.95 -17.62
C GLU A 156 36.19 -1.17 -17.40
N LYS A 157 36.00 -0.04 -18.10
CA LYS A 157 34.74 0.71 -18.09
C LYS A 157 33.58 -0.15 -18.59
N VAL A 158 33.76 -0.84 -19.71
CA VAL A 158 32.73 -1.75 -20.25
C VAL A 158 32.40 -2.87 -19.25
N MET A 159 33.39 -3.43 -18.55
CA MET A 159 33.15 -4.44 -17.51
C MET A 159 32.34 -3.87 -16.32
N LEU A 160 32.62 -2.63 -15.92
CA LEU A 160 31.88 -1.95 -14.85
C LEU A 160 30.43 -1.64 -15.28
N GLU A 161 30.24 -1.20 -16.52
CA GLU A 161 28.92 -0.96 -17.11
C GLU A 161 28.07 -2.24 -17.14
N ASP A 162 28.63 -3.36 -17.61
CA ASP A 162 27.95 -4.65 -17.70
C ASP A 162 27.59 -5.19 -16.30
N PHE A 163 28.51 -5.06 -15.34
CA PHE A 163 28.24 -5.42 -13.95
C PHE A 163 27.09 -4.59 -13.35
N ALA A 164 27.11 -3.28 -13.54
CA ALA A 164 26.07 -2.37 -13.04
C ALA A 164 24.71 -2.63 -13.70
N ALA A 165 24.69 -2.85 -15.03
CA ALA A 165 23.49 -3.25 -15.77
C ALA A 165 22.91 -4.58 -15.26
N GLY A 166 23.76 -5.58 -15.03
CA GLY A 166 23.36 -6.87 -14.46
C GLY A 166 22.88 -6.79 -13.01
N LEU A 167 23.41 -5.86 -12.21
CA LEU A 167 22.90 -5.59 -10.87
C LEU A 167 21.53 -4.92 -10.91
N LEU A 168 21.35 -3.92 -11.78
CA LEU A 168 20.07 -3.22 -11.96
C LEU A 168 18.97 -4.18 -12.44
N GLY A 169 19.28 -5.06 -13.39
CA GLY A 169 18.35 -6.09 -13.85
C GLY A 169 17.86 -6.97 -12.70
N ARG A 170 18.77 -7.44 -11.83
CA ARG A 170 18.40 -8.25 -10.65
C ARG A 170 17.56 -7.47 -9.64
N VAL A 171 17.86 -6.19 -9.41
CA VAL A 171 17.07 -5.33 -8.51
C VAL A 171 15.68 -5.11 -9.09
N GLN A 172 15.56 -4.82 -10.39
CA GLN A 172 14.28 -4.68 -11.06
C GLN A 172 13.47 -5.99 -10.95
N ASP A 173 14.07 -7.13 -11.29
CA ASP A 173 13.41 -8.43 -11.18
C ASP A 173 12.91 -8.70 -9.76
N ALA A 174 13.73 -8.46 -8.73
CA ALA A 174 13.31 -8.64 -7.34
C ALA A 174 12.16 -7.71 -6.92
N VAL A 175 12.11 -6.49 -7.44
CA VAL A 175 11.06 -5.51 -7.15
C VAL A 175 9.77 -5.79 -7.94
N PHE A 176 9.86 -6.36 -9.14
CA PHE A 176 8.72 -6.63 -10.04
C PHE A 176 8.18 -8.08 -9.96
N SER A 177 8.98 -9.06 -9.53
CA SER A 177 8.57 -10.48 -9.42
C SER A 177 7.65 -10.79 -8.22
N ARG A 178 7.36 -9.83 -7.33
CA ARG A 178 6.26 -9.97 -6.36
C ARG A 178 4.90 -9.73 -7.04
N THR A 179 4.58 -10.53 -8.06
CA THR A 179 3.19 -10.81 -8.42
C THR A 179 2.86 -12.18 -7.79
N PRO A 180 1.89 -12.28 -6.86
CA PRO A 180 1.54 -13.57 -6.26
C PRO A 180 0.74 -14.38 -7.29
N GLY A 181 1.44 -15.19 -8.07
CA GLY A 181 0.82 -16.00 -9.12
C GLY A 181 1.79 -17.01 -9.69
N GLY A 182 2.06 -18.08 -8.93
CA GLY A 182 2.97 -19.14 -9.37
C GLY A 182 3.01 -20.30 -8.38
N SER A 183 1.85 -20.86 -8.09
CA SER A 183 1.75 -22.20 -7.50
C SER A 183 2.31 -23.21 -8.51
N THR A 184 3.61 -23.51 -8.45
CA THR A 184 4.15 -24.74 -8.99
C THR A 184 3.76 -25.86 -8.04
N ASN A 185 2.64 -26.52 -8.35
CA ASN A 185 2.38 -27.86 -7.84
C ASN A 185 3.38 -28.79 -8.53
N ASP A 186 4.38 -29.23 -7.79
CA ASP A 186 5.09 -30.47 -8.03
C ASP A 186 4.90 -31.33 -6.79
N GLU A 187 3.98 -32.29 -6.87
CA GLU A 187 4.09 -33.68 -6.41
C GLU A 187 2.84 -34.48 -6.83
#